data_AF-A0AA44YH37-F1
#
_entry.id   AF-A0AA44YH37-F1
#
_cell.length_a   1.000
_cell.length_b   1.000
_cell.length_c   1.000
_cell.angle_alpha   90.00
_cell.angle_beta   90.00
_cell.angle_gamma   90.00
#
_symmetry.space_group_name_H-M   'P 1'
#
loop_
_entity.id
_entity.type
_entity.pdbx_description
1 polymer ?
#
loop_
_entity_poly.entity_id
_entity_poly.type
_entity_poly.pdbx_seq_one_letter_code
_entity_poly.pdbx_strand_id
1 'polypeptide(L)'
;MNGITKEPVEQIKQAFKDRVSSPLWGYVFFSWLGFNWQNIAKLFMSKREVEVRIAEITSQEWFFVHYIVLPVIVGVALAAVSPYLQQWLAAAHKKAEDKRKADTLTEELRLLDVDMVKKRKSIELSNVEELTNKSEQAKVDRQDERNKNRLEFQKLRGIKISKAIGDIEKSFNDANDKLQDKLNEIKVTDETCKLKMQTLENLAEGLNKVAELYHTYRNVNSREEFASFLSEIKKGDYFGSAQLDKKFEAMAQRESLLEALSRTKSTKS
;
A
#
# COMPACT_ATOMS: atom_id res chain seq x y z
N MET A 1 -66.99 62.59 -53.77
CA MET A 1 -66.67 63.83 -53.04
C MET A 1 -66.55 63.52 -51.55
N ASN A 2 -65.34 63.23 -51.03
CA ASN A 2 -65.08 62.80 -49.64
C ASN A 2 -63.96 63.62 -48.95
N GLY A 3 -63.75 64.87 -49.38
CA GLY A 3 -62.59 65.68 -48.98
C GLY A 3 -62.86 66.84 -48.02
N ILE A 4 -64.11 67.27 -47.79
CA ILE A 4 -64.38 68.55 -47.10
C ILE A 4 -64.79 68.37 -45.63
N THR A 5 -65.18 67.16 -45.20
CA THR A 5 -65.66 66.92 -43.82
C THR A 5 -64.60 66.43 -42.84
N LYS A 6 -63.38 66.09 -43.29
CA LYS A 6 -62.32 65.55 -42.42
C LYS A 6 -61.46 66.62 -41.76
N GLU A 7 -61.19 67.74 -42.42
CA GLU A 7 -60.37 68.83 -41.86
C GLU A 7 -60.95 69.47 -40.58
N PRO A 8 -62.26 69.76 -40.46
CA PRO A 8 -62.79 70.41 -39.26
C PRO A 8 -62.73 69.51 -38.02
N VAL A 9 -62.98 68.22 -38.20
CA VAL A 9 -63.03 67.25 -37.10
C VAL A 9 -61.63 66.98 -36.54
N GLU A 10 -60.62 66.87 -37.41
CA GLU A 10 -59.24 66.71 -36.96
C GLU A 10 -58.69 67.97 -36.28
N GLN A 11 -59.05 69.16 -36.78
CA GLN A 11 -58.68 70.43 -36.13
C GLN A 11 -59.32 70.58 -34.75
N ILE A 12 -60.60 70.21 -34.58
CA ILE A 12 -61.28 70.20 -33.28
C ILE A 12 -60.64 69.18 -32.34
N LYS A 13 -60.34 67.98 -32.84
CA LYS A 13 -59.68 66.93 -32.05
C LYS A 13 -58.29 67.36 -31.61
N GLN A 14 -57.53 68.01 -32.48
CA GLN A 14 -56.20 68.52 -32.16
C GLN A 14 -56.26 69.67 -31.16
N ALA A 15 -57.15 70.65 -31.35
CA ALA A 15 -57.34 71.74 -30.40
C ALA A 15 -57.84 71.26 -29.03
N PHE A 16 -58.71 70.24 -29.01
CA PHE A 16 -59.15 69.59 -27.78
C PHE A 16 -57.98 68.85 -27.11
N LYS A 17 -57.19 68.12 -27.88
CA LYS A 17 -55.99 67.42 -27.38
C LYS A 17 -54.99 68.41 -26.80
N ASP A 18 -54.70 69.52 -27.48
CA ASP A 18 -53.72 70.51 -27.03
C ASP A 18 -54.18 71.23 -25.75
N ARG A 19 -55.48 71.50 -25.60
CA ARG A 19 -56.04 72.10 -24.38
C ARG A 19 -56.14 71.13 -23.22
N VAL A 20 -56.60 69.90 -23.43
CA VAL A 20 -56.73 68.88 -22.37
C VAL A 20 -55.37 68.31 -21.96
N SER A 21 -54.36 68.38 -22.85
CA SER A 21 -52.98 67.96 -22.55
C SER A 21 -52.24 68.98 -21.68
N SER A 22 -52.75 70.21 -21.51
CA SER A 22 -52.22 71.13 -20.52
C SER A 22 -52.63 70.67 -19.13
N PRO A 23 -51.69 70.47 -18.18
CA PRO A 23 -51.99 69.92 -16.87
C PRO A 23 -53.13 70.66 -16.15
N LEU A 24 -53.08 71.99 -16.13
CA LEU A 24 -54.09 72.81 -15.45
C LEU A 24 -55.48 72.69 -16.08
N TRP A 25 -55.56 72.74 -17.41
CA TRP A 25 -56.83 72.61 -18.13
C TRP A 25 -57.40 71.21 -18.04
N GLY A 26 -56.55 70.17 -17.99
CA GLY A 26 -56.96 68.81 -17.71
C GLY A 26 -57.67 68.70 -16.35
N TYR A 27 -57.06 69.21 -15.26
CA TYR A 27 -57.69 69.17 -13.93
C TYR A 27 -58.97 69.99 -13.85
N VAL A 28 -59.00 71.19 -14.44
CA VAL A 28 -60.21 72.02 -14.51
C VAL A 28 -61.32 71.32 -15.30
N PHE A 29 -60.99 70.70 -16.43
CA PHE A 29 -61.94 69.95 -17.24
C PHE A 29 -62.50 68.72 -16.50
N PHE A 30 -61.66 67.92 -15.84
CA PHE A 30 -62.11 66.77 -15.07
C PHE A 30 -62.91 67.17 -13.82
N SER A 31 -62.52 68.26 -13.15
CA SER A 31 -63.31 68.82 -12.05
C SER A 31 -64.67 69.30 -12.55
N TRP A 32 -64.71 70.01 -13.68
CA TRP A 32 -65.96 70.44 -14.30
C TRP A 32 -66.86 69.27 -14.67
N LEU A 33 -66.31 68.23 -15.31
CA LEU A 33 -67.05 67.00 -15.61
C LEU A 33 -67.60 66.34 -14.34
N GLY A 34 -66.82 66.27 -13.27
CA GLY A 34 -67.25 65.70 -11.99
C GLY A 34 -68.43 66.44 -11.37
N PHE A 35 -68.34 67.77 -11.28
CA PHE A 35 -69.42 68.60 -10.75
C PHE A 35 -70.65 68.63 -11.67
N ASN A 36 -70.45 68.61 -13.00
CA ASN A 36 -71.53 68.68 -13.98
C ASN A 36 -72.09 67.31 -14.38
N TRP A 37 -71.60 66.22 -13.82
CA TRP A 37 -71.95 64.86 -14.24
C TRP A 37 -73.47 64.63 -14.27
N GLN A 38 -74.19 65.11 -13.26
CA GLN A 38 -75.65 64.98 -13.20
C GLN A 38 -76.37 65.79 -14.28
N ASN A 39 -75.89 67.01 -14.59
CA ASN A 39 -76.47 67.85 -15.64
C ASN A 39 -76.19 67.29 -17.03
N ILE A 40 -74.99 66.74 -17.25
CA ILE A 40 -74.64 66.03 -18.48
C ILE A 40 -75.52 64.79 -18.64
N ALA A 41 -75.69 63.99 -17.58
CA ALA A 41 -76.56 62.82 -17.59
C ALA A 41 -78.02 63.21 -17.89
N LYS A 42 -78.56 64.27 -17.26
CA LYS A 42 -79.91 64.79 -17.55
C LYS A 42 -80.05 65.26 -19.00
N LEU A 43 -79.05 65.94 -19.53
CA LEU A 43 -79.06 66.46 -20.90
C LEU A 43 -79.12 65.33 -21.93
N PHE A 44 -78.34 64.26 -21.75
CA PHE A 44 -78.24 63.16 -22.73
C PHE A 44 -79.21 62.00 -22.50
N MET A 45 -79.64 61.74 -21.25
CA MET A 45 -80.43 60.54 -20.91
C MET A 45 -81.90 60.82 -20.59
N SER A 46 -82.31 62.09 -20.43
CA SER A 46 -83.72 62.42 -20.20
C SER A 46 -84.53 62.39 -21.50
N LYS A 47 -85.75 61.83 -21.43
CA LYS A 47 -86.72 61.71 -22.53
C LYS A 47 -87.50 63.00 -22.83
N ARG A 48 -87.27 64.08 -22.07
CA ARG A 48 -87.93 65.39 -22.26
C ARG A 48 -87.33 66.13 -23.46
N GLU A 49 -88.07 67.07 -24.02
CA GLU A 49 -87.58 67.92 -25.12
C GLU A 49 -86.30 68.68 -24.71
N VAL A 50 -85.43 68.95 -25.67
CA VAL A 50 -84.11 69.58 -25.42
C VAL A 50 -84.26 70.93 -24.70
N GLU A 51 -85.23 71.74 -25.11
CA GLU A 51 -85.46 73.08 -24.59
C GLU A 51 -85.85 73.04 -23.09
N VAL A 52 -86.74 72.12 -22.72
CA VAL A 52 -87.17 71.91 -21.34
C VAL A 52 -85.99 71.45 -20.47
N ARG A 53 -85.13 70.57 -20.99
CA ARG A 53 -83.93 70.09 -20.26
C ARG A 53 -82.93 71.22 -19.99
N ILE A 54 -82.70 72.07 -20.99
CA ILE A 54 -81.78 73.21 -20.83
C ILE A 54 -82.35 74.21 -19.81
N ALA A 55 -83.64 74.52 -19.89
CA ALA A 55 -84.32 75.41 -18.94
C ALA A 55 -84.27 74.88 -17.49
N GLU A 56 -84.46 73.57 -17.29
CA GLU A 56 -84.37 72.92 -15.97
C GLU A 56 -82.94 72.90 -15.42
N ILE A 57 -81.92 72.85 -16.28
CA ILE A 57 -80.52 72.89 -15.86
C ILE A 57 -80.12 74.32 -15.47
N THR A 58 -80.49 75.31 -16.28
CA THR A 58 -80.10 76.72 -16.06
C THR A 58 -80.91 77.43 -14.97
N SER A 59 -82.11 76.94 -14.64
CA SER A 59 -82.95 77.48 -13.56
C SER A 59 -82.55 77.00 -12.15
N GLN A 60 -81.53 76.15 -12.03
CA GLN A 60 -81.03 75.70 -10.73
C GLN A 60 -80.46 76.88 -9.94
N GLU A 61 -80.80 76.95 -8.65
CA GLU A 61 -80.21 77.95 -7.77
C GLU A 61 -78.69 77.82 -7.73
N TRP A 62 -77.98 78.95 -7.76
CA TRP A 62 -76.51 79.00 -7.75
C TRP A 62 -75.83 78.26 -8.92
N PHE A 63 -76.55 78.02 -10.04
CA PHE A 63 -76.04 77.26 -11.19
C PHE A 63 -74.64 77.69 -11.62
N PHE A 64 -74.41 78.99 -11.83
CA PHE A 64 -73.12 79.51 -12.28
C PHE A 64 -71.99 79.22 -11.28
N VAL A 65 -72.25 79.41 -9.99
CA VAL A 65 -71.22 79.23 -8.96
C VAL A 65 -70.89 77.76 -8.78
N HIS A 66 -71.91 76.89 -8.71
CA HIS A 66 -71.69 75.47 -8.44
C HIS A 66 -71.10 74.71 -9.63
N TYR A 67 -71.53 75.05 -10.85
CA TYR A 67 -71.19 74.27 -12.04
C TYR A 67 -70.12 74.91 -12.94
N ILE A 68 -69.80 76.19 -12.75
CA ILE A 68 -68.75 76.88 -13.53
C ILE A 68 -67.61 77.36 -12.63
N VAL A 69 -67.89 78.08 -11.54
CA VAL A 69 -66.84 78.69 -10.71
C VAL A 69 -66.14 77.68 -9.78
N LEU A 70 -66.90 76.91 -9.00
CA LEU A 70 -66.34 75.90 -8.09
C LEU A 70 -65.45 74.88 -8.80
N PRO A 71 -65.82 74.33 -9.98
CA PRO A 71 -64.97 73.36 -10.64
C PRO A 71 -63.66 73.95 -11.16
N VAL A 72 -63.63 75.25 -11.50
CA VAL A 72 -62.39 75.94 -11.85
C VAL A 72 -61.49 76.07 -10.62
N ILE A 73 -62.03 76.49 -9.47
CA ILE A 73 -61.27 76.62 -8.22
C ILE A 73 -60.71 75.25 -7.78
N VAL A 74 -61.55 74.22 -7.77
CA VAL A 74 -61.17 72.85 -7.40
C VAL A 74 -60.16 72.27 -8.39
N GLY A 75 -60.34 72.51 -9.69
CA GLY A 75 -59.40 72.10 -10.73
C GLY A 75 -58.02 72.75 -10.58
N VAL A 76 -57.97 74.05 -10.27
CA VAL A 76 -56.71 74.77 -9.99
C VAL A 76 -56.06 74.25 -8.69
N ALA A 77 -56.85 74.00 -7.65
CA ALA A 77 -56.34 73.43 -6.41
C ALA A 77 -55.75 72.01 -6.63
N LEU A 78 -56.43 71.16 -7.39
CA LEU A 78 -55.94 69.83 -7.77
C LEU A 78 -54.66 69.91 -8.60
N ALA A 79 -54.58 70.85 -9.55
CA ALA A 79 -53.38 71.10 -10.34
C ALA A 79 -52.18 71.50 -9.46
N ALA A 80 -52.43 72.33 -8.43
CA ALA A 80 -51.39 72.74 -7.48
C ALA A 80 -50.95 71.60 -6.54
N VAL A 81 -51.86 70.70 -6.16
CA VAL A 81 -51.57 69.57 -5.25
C VAL A 81 -50.94 68.38 -5.97
N SER A 82 -51.27 68.17 -7.24
CA SER A 82 -50.76 67.07 -8.07
C SER A 82 -49.23 66.82 -7.99
N PRO A 83 -48.35 67.82 -8.14
CA PRO A 83 -46.91 67.59 -8.06
C PRO A 83 -46.45 67.00 -6.71
N TYR A 84 -47.11 67.38 -5.61
CA TYR A 84 -46.80 66.86 -4.28
C TYR A 84 -47.24 65.41 -4.10
N LEU A 85 -48.40 65.03 -4.67
CA LEU A 85 -48.85 63.62 -4.68
C LEU A 85 -47.92 62.73 -5.51
N GLN A 86 -47.45 63.23 -6.65
CA GLN A 86 -46.47 62.53 -7.49
C GLN A 86 -45.13 62.34 -6.76
N GLN A 87 -44.65 63.37 -6.06
CA GLN A 87 -43.43 63.27 -5.25
C GLN A 87 -43.58 62.27 -4.10
N TRP A 88 -44.75 62.23 -3.44
CA TRP A 88 -45.00 61.26 -2.37
C TRP A 88 -45.01 59.81 -2.88
N LEU A 89 -45.69 59.55 -3.99
CA LEU A 89 -45.68 58.23 -4.64
C LEU A 89 -44.27 57.83 -5.09
N ALA A 90 -43.53 58.75 -5.71
CA ALA A 90 -42.14 58.50 -6.12
C ALA A 90 -41.24 58.18 -4.92
N ALA A 91 -41.40 58.89 -3.80
CA ALA A 91 -40.66 58.62 -2.57
C ALA A 91 -41.03 57.26 -1.97
N ALA A 92 -42.31 56.88 -1.98
CA ALA A 92 -42.77 55.57 -1.54
C ALA A 92 -42.20 54.43 -2.41
N HIS A 93 -42.23 54.60 -3.74
CA HIS A 93 -41.63 53.65 -4.67
C HIS A 93 -40.11 53.52 -4.51
N LYS A 94 -39.41 54.66 -4.39
CA LYS A 94 -37.96 54.67 -4.17
C LYS A 94 -37.58 53.95 -2.88
N LYS A 95 -38.30 54.21 -1.78
CA LYS A 95 -38.06 53.53 -0.50
C LYS A 95 -38.31 52.02 -0.59
N ALA A 96 -39.32 51.59 -1.34
CA ALA A 96 -39.58 50.17 -1.57
C ALA A 96 -38.48 49.52 -2.43
N GLU A 97 -37.99 50.22 -3.45
CA GLU A 97 -36.91 49.76 -4.32
C GLU A 97 -35.56 49.68 -3.57
N ASP A 98 -35.23 50.68 -2.77
CA ASP A 98 -34.01 50.72 -1.95
C ASP A 98 -34.02 49.57 -0.93
N LYS A 99 -35.18 49.28 -0.31
CA LYS A 99 -35.33 48.13 0.57
C LYS A 99 -35.13 46.81 -0.17
N ARG A 100 -35.71 46.65 -1.36
CA ARG A 100 -35.50 45.45 -2.19
C ARG A 100 -34.04 45.27 -2.57
N LYS A 101 -33.34 46.34 -2.96
CA LYS A 101 -31.91 46.31 -3.28
C LYS A 101 -31.06 45.92 -2.07
N ALA A 102 -31.40 46.43 -0.89
CA ALA A 102 -30.73 46.05 0.36
C ALA A 102 -30.95 44.57 0.70
N ASP A 103 -32.20 44.08 0.56
CA ASP A 103 -32.54 42.68 0.80
C ASP A 103 -31.82 41.75 -0.20
N THR A 104 -31.77 42.11 -1.49
CA THR A 104 -31.04 41.33 -2.50
C THR A 104 -29.53 41.32 -2.26
N LEU A 105 -28.94 42.47 -1.92
CA LEU A 105 -27.52 42.56 -1.60
C LEU A 105 -27.18 41.72 -0.35
N THR A 106 -28.07 41.72 0.64
CA THR A 106 -27.90 40.92 1.86
C THR A 106 -27.93 39.43 1.54
N GLU A 107 -28.85 38.98 0.67
CA GLU A 107 -28.89 37.57 0.26
C GLU A 107 -27.69 37.19 -0.61
N GLU A 108 -27.24 38.04 -1.53
CA GLU A 108 -26.02 37.82 -2.31
C GLU A 108 -24.78 37.70 -1.41
N LEU A 109 -24.65 38.56 -0.40
CA LEU A 109 -23.58 38.46 0.60
C LEU A 109 -23.65 37.16 1.40
N ARG A 110 -24.87 36.73 1.77
CA ARG A 110 -25.08 35.47 2.48
C ARG A 110 -24.69 34.26 1.63
N LEU A 111 -25.05 34.26 0.36
CA LEU A 111 -24.67 33.22 -0.60
C LEU A 111 -23.14 33.18 -0.79
N LEU A 112 -22.51 34.34 -0.91
CA LEU A 112 -21.05 34.45 -1.03
C LEU A 112 -20.32 33.91 0.22
N ASP A 113 -20.83 34.19 1.41
CA ASP A 113 -20.27 33.68 2.67
C ASP A 113 -20.39 32.15 2.76
N VAL A 114 -21.56 31.60 2.42
CA VAL A 114 -21.76 30.15 2.35
C VAL A 114 -20.80 29.49 1.36
N ASP A 115 -20.61 30.08 0.18
CA ASP A 115 -19.66 29.58 -0.82
C ASP A 115 -18.21 29.67 -0.33
N MET A 116 -17.86 30.73 0.39
CA MET A 116 -16.53 30.89 0.97
C MET A 116 -16.27 29.82 2.03
N VAL A 117 -17.23 29.56 2.92
CA VAL A 117 -17.15 28.50 3.92
C VAL A 117 -17.02 27.13 3.25
N LYS A 118 -17.82 26.87 2.21
CA LYS A 118 -17.76 25.61 1.44
C LYS A 118 -16.39 25.42 0.77
N LYS A 119 -15.85 26.47 0.14
CA LYS A 119 -14.50 26.44 -0.46
C LYS A 119 -13.41 26.21 0.57
N ARG A 120 -13.43 26.91 1.71
CA ARG A 120 -12.47 26.68 2.81
C ARG A 120 -12.50 25.24 3.28
N LYS A 121 -13.70 24.70 3.55
CA LYS A 121 -13.87 23.30 3.98
C LYS A 121 -13.38 22.31 2.92
N SER A 122 -13.61 22.60 1.64
CA SER A 122 -13.10 21.77 0.54
C SER A 122 -11.57 21.77 0.46
N ILE A 123 -10.93 22.93 0.66
CA ILE A 123 -9.46 23.05 0.70
C ILE A 123 -8.91 22.29 1.91
N GLU A 124 -9.52 22.45 3.08
CA GLU A 124 -9.13 21.74 4.29
C GLU A 124 -9.24 20.22 4.12
N LEU A 125 -10.35 19.73 3.56
CA LEU A 125 -10.52 18.31 3.23
C LEU A 125 -9.45 17.81 2.25
N SER A 126 -9.18 18.56 1.18
CA SER A 126 -8.14 18.21 0.20
C SER A 126 -6.74 18.19 0.81
N ASN A 127 -6.43 19.14 1.69
CA ASN A 127 -5.14 19.18 2.40
C ASN A 127 -5.01 18.01 3.37
N VAL A 128 -6.09 17.67 4.10
CA VAL A 128 -6.12 16.50 4.99
C VAL A 128 -5.92 15.23 4.17
N GLU A 129 -6.62 15.07 3.05
CA GLU A 129 -6.47 13.94 2.14
C GLU A 129 -5.04 13.83 1.58
N GLU A 130 -4.44 14.94 1.15
CA GLU A 130 -3.06 14.95 0.65
C GLU A 130 -2.07 14.56 1.76
N LEU A 131 -2.26 15.07 2.98
CA LEU A 131 -1.43 14.72 4.13
C LEU A 131 -1.58 13.24 4.53
N THR A 132 -2.81 12.70 4.52
CA THR A 132 -3.04 11.28 4.79
C THR A 132 -2.40 10.42 3.71
N ASN A 133 -2.57 10.75 2.43
CA ASN A 133 -1.97 10.02 1.32
C ASN A 133 -0.45 10.05 1.38
N LYS A 134 0.15 11.22 1.65
CA LYS A 134 1.61 11.34 1.87
C LYS A 134 2.08 10.51 3.07
N SER A 135 1.32 10.50 4.16
CA SER A 135 1.66 9.71 5.34
C SER A 135 1.57 8.20 5.06
N GLU A 136 0.56 7.76 4.31
CA GLU A 136 0.39 6.36 3.93
C GLU A 136 1.48 5.92 2.96
N GLN A 137 1.78 6.72 1.95
CA GLN A 137 2.89 6.44 1.02
C GLN A 137 4.22 6.33 1.77
N ALA A 138 4.51 7.26 2.68
CA ALA A 138 5.72 7.20 3.50
C ALA A 138 5.78 5.97 4.40
N LYS A 139 4.63 5.43 4.86
CA LYS A 139 4.59 4.16 5.62
C LYS A 139 4.90 2.97 4.70
N VAL A 140 4.34 2.95 3.49
CA VAL A 140 4.61 1.91 2.49
C VAL A 140 6.09 1.92 2.10
N ASP A 141 6.65 3.08 1.76
CA ASP A 141 8.05 3.23 1.37
C ASP A 141 9.00 2.77 2.49
N ARG A 142 8.74 3.17 3.74
CA ARG A 142 9.50 2.70 4.92
C ARG A 142 9.40 1.18 5.10
N GLN A 143 8.23 0.60 4.84
CA GLN A 143 8.03 -0.84 4.95
C GLN A 143 8.78 -1.59 3.84
N ASP A 144 8.79 -1.05 2.62
CA ASP A 144 9.52 -1.60 1.48
C ASP A 144 11.04 -1.53 1.69
N GLU A 145 11.57 -0.42 2.19
CA GLU A 145 12.99 -0.32 2.58
C GLU A 145 13.36 -1.33 3.67
N ARG A 146 12.52 -1.48 4.70
CA ARG A 146 12.72 -2.49 5.75
C ARG A 146 12.71 -3.91 5.18
N ASN A 147 11.79 -4.19 4.26
CA ASN A 147 11.70 -5.49 3.61
C ASN A 147 12.93 -5.78 2.74
N LYS A 148 13.41 -4.79 1.97
CA LYS A 148 14.64 -4.88 1.17
C LYS A 148 15.86 -5.15 2.05
N ASN A 149 16.05 -4.35 3.10
CA ASN A 149 17.14 -4.54 4.06
C ASN A 149 17.08 -5.92 4.74
N ARG A 150 15.89 -6.39 5.10
CA ARG A 150 15.70 -7.73 5.69
C ARG A 150 16.06 -8.83 4.70
N LEU A 151 15.69 -8.68 3.43
CA LEU A 151 16.03 -9.63 2.38
C LEU A 151 17.54 -9.68 2.12
N GLU A 152 18.21 -8.52 2.04
CA GLU A 152 19.67 -8.47 1.90
C GLU A 152 20.39 -9.11 3.07
N PHE A 153 19.94 -8.84 4.30
CA PHE A 153 20.50 -9.46 5.49
C PHE A 153 20.31 -10.99 5.49
N GLN A 154 19.15 -11.49 5.05
CA GLN A 154 18.92 -12.93 4.88
C GLN A 154 19.84 -13.54 3.82
N LYS A 155 20.05 -12.87 2.68
CA LYS A 155 21.00 -13.31 1.65
C LYS A 155 22.43 -13.39 2.19
N LEU A 156 22.88 -12.36 2.90
CA LEU A 156 24.22 -12.35 3.52
C LEU A 156 24.37 -13.46 4.56
N ARG A 157 23.34 -13.72 5.38
CA ARG A 157 23.32 -14.87 6.29
C ARG A 157 23.39 -16.20 5.53
N GLY A 158 22.63 -16.35 4.45
CA GLY A 158 22.65 -17.53 3.60
C GLY A 158 24.04 -17.80 3.02
N ILE A 159 24.73 -16.78 2.52
CA ILE A 159 26.11 -16.88 2.03
C ILE A 159 27.06 -17.32 3.14
N LYS A 160 26.97 -16.72 4.34
CA LYS A 160 27.82 -17.11 5.49
C LYS A 160 27.59 -18.55 5.92
N ILE A 161 26.33 -18.98 6.00
CA ILE A 161 25.98 -20.36 6.36
C ILE A 161 26.48 -21.34 5.31
N SER A 162 26.27 -21.05 4.02
CA SER A 162 26.76 -21.88 2.91
C SER A 162 28.28 -22.04 2.95
N LYS A 163 29.01 -20.95 3.19
CA LYS A 163 30.47 -21.00 3.37
C LYS A 163 30.86 -21.88 4.56
N ALA A 164 30.22 -21.69 5.71
CA ALA A 164 30.50 -22.49 6.91
C ALA A 164 30.20 -23.99 6.69
N ILE A 165 29.14 -24.32 5.96
CA ILE A 165 28.83 -25.70 5.57
C ILE A 165 29.96 -26.28 4.71
N GLY A 166 30.43 -25.55 3.69
CA GLY A 166 31.53 -26.00 2.83
C GLY A 166 32.84 -26.20 3.60
N ASP A 167 33.15 -25.31 4.54
CA ASP A 167 34.34 -25.43 5.40
C ASP A 167 34.24 -26.67 6.32
N ILE A 168 33.06 -26.93 6.89
CA ILE A 168 32.79 -28.12 7.71
C ILE A 168 32.90 -29.39 6.87
N GLU A 169 32.28 -29.43 5.69
CA GLU A 169 32.31 -30.59 4.80
C GLU A 169 33.75 -30.95 4.38
N LYS A 170 34.56 -29.95 4.06
CA LYS A 170 35.98 -30.16 3.80
C LYS A 170 36.71 -30.75 5.00
N SER A 171 36.51 -30.17 6.19
CA SER A 171 37.15 -30.68 7.42
C SER A 171 36.71 -32.10 7.78
N PHE A 172 35.46 -32.44 7.50
CA PHE A 172 34.90 -33.77 7.71
C PHE A 172 35.53 -34.79 6.75
N ASN A 173 35.63 -34.45 5.46
CA ASN A 173 36.28 -35.31 4.47
C ASN A 173 37.75 -35.54 4.80
N ASP A 174 38.50 -34.47 5.13
CA ASP A 174 39.90 -34.57 5.54
C ASP A 174 40.08 -35.46 6.80
N ALA A 175 39.15 -35.38 7.75
CA ALA A 175 39.16 -36.23 8.95
C ALA A 175 38.81 -37.69 8.63
N ASN A 176 37.85 -37.91 7.72
CA ASN A 176 37.45 -39.24 7.28
C ASN A 176 38.60 -39.94 6.52
N ASP A 177 39.32 -39.24 5.65
CA ASP A 177 40.47 -39.79 4.94
C ASP A 177 41.57 -40.23 5.91
N LYS A 178 41.89 -39.39 6.91
CA LYS A 178 42.84 -39.75 7.98
C LYS A 178 42.38 -40.95 8.80
N LEU A 179 41.07 -41.07 9.06
CA LEU A 179 40.50 -42.21 9.76
C LEU A 179 40.68 -43.50 8.95
N GLN A 180 40.43 -43.45 7.64
CA GLN A 180 40.63 -44.59 6.73
C GLN A 180 42.09 -45.01 6.67
N ASP A 181 43.02 -44.05 6.59
CA ASP A 181 44.46 -44.34 6.62
C ASP A 181 44.87 -45.05 7.91
N LYS A 182 44.39 -44.56 9.07
CA LYS A 182 44.66 -45.19 10.37
C LYS A 182 44.02 -46.57 10.48
N LEU A 183 42.82 -46.77 9.95
CA LEU A 183 42.15 -48.07 9.92
C LEU A 183 42.96 -49.08 9.10
N ASN A 184 43.51 -48.66 7.95
CA ASN A 184 44.38 -49.49 7.13
C ASN A 184 45.69 -49.83 7.84
N GLU A 185 46.34 -48.85 8.48
CA GLU A 185 47.55 -49.09 9.29
C GLU A 185 47.31 -50.12 10.42
N ILE A 186 46.18 -49.98 11.13
CA ILE A 186 45.79 -50.92 12.20
C ILE A 186 45.57 -52.31 11.63
N LYS A 187 44.90 -52.43 10.47
CA LYS A 187 44.63 -53.72 9.83
C LYS A 187 45.93 -54.45 9.45
N VAL A 188 46.89 -53.74 8.84
CA VAL A 188 48.21 -54.30 8.49
C VAL A 188 48.96 -54.75 9.74
N THR A 189 48.87 -53.95 10.81
CA THR A 189 49.52 -54.27 12.10
C THR A 189 48.89 -55.51 12.75
N ASP A 190 47.55 -55.62 12.72
CA ASP A 190 46.81 -56.78 13.24
C ASP A 190 47.16 -58.06 12.47
N GLU A 191 47.21 -58.01 11.14
CA GLU A 191 47.65 -59.14 10.30
C GLU A 191 49.08 -59.56 10.62
N THR A 192 49.98 -58.59 10.80
CA THR A 192 51.38 -58.86 11.19
C THR A 192 51.46 -59.49 12.58
N CYS A 193 50.66 -59.01 13.54
CA CYS A 193 50.60 -59.56 14.89
C CYS A 193 50.11 -61.01 14.88
N LYS A 194 49.05 -61.30 14.12
CA LYS A 194 48.51 -62.66 13.93
C LYS A 194 49.56 -63.61 13.36
N LEU A 195 50.32 -63.20 12.35
CA LEU A 195 51.41 -64.01 11.81
C LEU A 195 52.47 -64.30 12.88
N LYS A 196 52.87 -63.29 13.66
CA LYS A 196 53.83 -63.48 14.76
C LYS A 196 53.29 -64.43 15.84
N MET A 197 52.02 -64.30 16.22
CA MET A 197 51.39 -65.21 17.19
C MET A 197 51.40 -66.65 16.67
N GLN A 198 51.02 -66.88 15.41
CA GLN A 198 51.10 -68.21 14.79
C GLN A 198 52.53 -68.77 14.80
N THR A 199 53.54 -67.95 14.51
CA THR A 199 54.94 -68.42 14.59
C THR A 199 55.37 -68.79 16.01
N LEU A 200 54.90 -68.06 17.03
CA LEU A 200 55.18 -68.37 18.43
C LEU A 200 54.48 -69.65 18.88
N GLU A 201 53.22 -69.85 18.46
CA GLU A 201 52.47 -71.08 18.74
C GLU A 201 53.15 -72.30 18.12
N ASN A 202 53.56 -72.22 16.85
CA ASN A 202 54.31 -73.28 16.18
C ASN A 202 55.64 -73.59 16.89
N LEU A 203 56.36 -72.56 17.34
CA LEU A 203 57.62 -72.73 18.09
C LEU A 203 57.38 -73.40 19.45
N ALA A 204 56.33 -73.01 20.16
CA ALA A 204 55.96 -73.62 21.43
C ALA A 204 55.56 -75.09 21.27
N GLU A 205 54.80 -75.41 20.22
CA GLU A 205 54.46 -76.80 19.88
C GLU A 205 55.71 -77.62 19.56
N GLY A 206 56.63 -77.06 18.77
CA GLY A 206 57.91 -77.71 18.47
C GLY A 206 58.77 -77.97 19.70
N LEU A 207 58.84 -76.99 20.62
CA LEU A 207 59.54 -77.16 21.89
C LEU A 207 58.93 -78.28 22.74
N ASN A 208 57.60 -78.35 22.82
CA ASN A 208 56.90 -79.43 23.53
C ASN A 208 57.22 -80.80 22.92
N LYS A 209 57.22 -80.93 21.59
CA LYS A 209 57.60 -82.19 20.91
C LYS A 209 59.05 -82.59 21.19
N VAL A 210 59.98 -81.63 21.24
CA VAL A 210 61.37 -81.91 21.62
C VAL A 210 61.48 -82.37 23.08
N ALA A 211 60.70 -81.79 23.99
CA ALA A 211 60.64 -82.24 25.39
C ALA A 211 60.07 -83.66 25.52
N GLU A 212 59.01 -83.99 24.78
CA GLU A 212 58.46 -85.35 24.69
C GLU A 212 59.50 -86.34 24.17
N LEU A 213 60.23 -85.98 23.10
CA LEU A 213 61.32 -86.79 22.57
C LEU A 213 62.43 -86.99 23.61
N TYR A 214 62.81 -85.96 24.35
CA TYR A 214 63.81 -86.10 25.41
C TYR A 214 63.40 -87.15 26.45
N HIS A 215 62.11 -87.21 26.82
CA HIS A 215 61.61 -88.22 27.75
C HIS A 215 61.70 -89.67 27.25
N THR A 216 61.76 -89.90 25.92
CA THR A 216 62.00 -91.26 25.39
C THR A 216 63.45 -91.70 25.57
N TYR A 217 64.38 -90.74 25.61
CA TYR A 217 65.80 -90.97 25.93
C TYR A 217 65.99 -91.03 27.45
N ARG A 218 65.87 -92.25 28.02
CA ARG A 218 65.91 -92.51 29.47
C ARG A 218 67.19 -92.00 30.17
N ASN A 219 68.29 -91.92 29.45
CA ASN A 219 69.57 -91.31 29.82
C ASN A 219 70.34 -91.01 28.52
N VAL A 220 70.84 -89.79 28.34
CA VAL A 220 71.76 -89.45 27.24
C VAL A 220 73.16 -89.38 27.85
N ASN A 221 73.78 -90.54 28.02
CA ASN A 221 75.05 -90.67 28.75
C ASN A 221 76.24 -90.91 27.81
N SER A 222 75.96 -91.16 26.53
CA SER A 222 77.00 -91.29 25.50
C SER A 222 76.85 -90.22 24.42
N ARG A 223 77.97 -89.94 23.76
CA ARG A 223 78.01 -89.04 22.61
C ARG A 223 77.20 -89.58 21.42
N GLU A 224 77.11 -90.90 21.28
CA GLU A 224 76.33 -91.59 20.25
C GLU A 224 74.82 -91.43 20.47
N GLU A 225 74.36 -91.52 21.72
CA GLU A 225 72.96 -91.25 22.08
C GLU A 225 72.59 -89.79 21.82
N PHE A 226 73.49 -88.85 22.15
CA PHE A 226 73.27 -87.43 21.88
C PHE A 226 73.21 -87.12 20.36
N ALA A 227 74.09 -87.74 19.57
CA ALA A 227 74.05 -87.61 18.11
C ALA A 227 72.76 -88.21 17.50
N SER A 228 72.27 -89.32 18.05
CA SER A 228 71.00 -89.94 17.66
C SER A 228 69.81 -89.04 17.98
N PHE A 229 69.78 -88.44 19.18
CA PHE A 229 68.77 -87.47 19.59
C PHE A 229 68.71 -86.24 18.67
N LEU A 230 69.87 -85.64 18.35
CA LEU A 230 69.94 -84.52 17.42
C LEU A 230 69.48 -84.89 15.99
N SER A 231 69.78 -86.12 15.56
CA SER A 231 69.34 -86.65 14.26
C SER A 231 67.82 -86.83 14.23
N GLU A 232 67.21 -87.29 15.32
CA GLU A 232 65.75 -87.41 15.44
C GLU A 232 65.06 -86.04 15.49
N ILE A 233 65.62 -85.07 16.21
CA ILE A 233 65.14 -83.66 16.18
C ILE A 233 65.16 -83.12 14.76
N LYS A 234 66.23 -83.40 14.00
CA LYS A 234 66.36 -82.91 12.63
C LYS A 234 65.42 -83.61 11.64
N LYS A 235 65.12 -84.89 11.87
CA LYS A 235 64.22 -85.69 11.02
C LYS A 235 62.75 -85.41 11.31
N GLY A 236 62.41 -85.16 12.57
CA GLY A 236 61.10 -84.70 12.95
C GLY A 236 60.93 -83.25 12.53
N ASP A 237 59.88 -82.96 11.78
CA ASP A 237 59.51 -81.60 11.39
C ASP A 237 58.90 -80.85 12.60
N TYR A 238 59.66 -80.75 13.69
CA TYR A 238 59.17 -80.25 14.97
C TYR A 238 58.95 -78.74 14.95
N PHE A 239 59.70 -78.01 14.12
CA PHE A 239 59.67 -76.54 14.09
C PHE A 239 58.97 -75.97 12.84
N GLY A 240 58.47 -76.81 11.93
CA GLY A 240 57.73 -76.39 10.74
C GLY A 240 58.49 -75.35 9.91
N SER A 241 57.90 -74.16 9.73
CA SER A 241 58.52 -73.05 8.99
C SER A 241 59.54 -72.23 9.80
N ALA A 242 59.63 -72.44 11.12
CA ALA A 242 60.66 -71.80 11.94
C ALA A 242 62.01 -72.47 11.67
N GLN A 243 62.89 -71.77 10.96
CA GLN A 243 64.19 -72.31 10.58
C GLN A 243 65.07 -72.55 11.81
N LEU A 244 65.53 -73.79 11.98
CA LEU A 244 66.66 -74.09 12.85
C LEU A 244 67.88 -73.31 12.33
N ASP A 245 68.51 -72.52 13.20
CA ASP A 245 69.64 -71.68 12.80
C ASP A 245 70.80 -72.55 12.26
N LYS A 246 71.62 -71.98 11.39
CA LYS A 246 72.86 -72.56 10.86
C LYS A 246 73.75 -73.13 11.97
N LYS A 247 73.67 -72.58 13.18
CA LYS A 247 74.36 -73.10 14.37
C LYS A 247 73.87 -74.49 14.79
N PHE A 248 72.56 -74.72 14.81
CA PHE A 248 72.00 -76.04 15.12
C PHE A 248 72.40 -77.05 14.05
N GLU A 249 72.25 -76.67 12.78
CA GLU A 249 72.64 -77.51 11.64
C GLU A 249 74.13 -77.90 11.68
N ALA A 250 75.01 -76.94 11.95
CA ALA A 250 76.44 -77.20 12.08
C ALA A 250 76.76 -78.11 13.28
N MET A 251 76.06 -77.95 14.41
CA MET A 251 76.21 -78.80 15.59
C MET A 251 75.76 -80.24 15.30
N ALA A 252 74.56 -80.42 14.75
CA ALA A 252 74.01 -81.72 14.43
C ALA A 252 74.89 -82.48 13.42
N GLN A 253 75.39 -81.79 12.39
CA GLN A 253 76.33 -82.37 11.42
C GLN A 253 77.65 -82.78 12.07
N ARG A 254 78.23 -81.92 12.93
CA ARG A 254 79.48 -82.21 13.63
C ARG A 254 79.36 -83.45 14.50
N GLU A 255 78.30 -83.55 15.29
CA GLU A 255 78.10 -84.70 16.19
C GLU A 255 77.84 -86.00 15.42
N SER A 256 77.05 -85.95 14.32
CA SER A 256 76.84 -87.11 13.45
C SER A 256 78.14 -87.60 12.79
N LEU A 257 79.03 -86.70 12.35
CA LEU A 257 80.33 -87.07 11.80
C LEU A 257 81.24 -87.72 12.86
N LEU A 258 81.24 -87.19 14.08
CA LEU A 258 82.05 -87.72 15.17
C LEU A 258 81.57 -89.09 15.64
N GLU A 259 80.26 -89.34 15.61
CA GLU A 259 79.68 -90.67 15.82
C GLU A 259 80.13 -91.67 14.72
N ALA A 260 80.07 -91.28 13.45
CA ALA A 260 80.54 -92.15 12.36
C ALA A 260 82.04 -92.50 12.52
N LEU A 261 82.84 -91.56 13.03
CA LEU A 261 84.26 -91.76 13.34
C LEU A 261 84.49 -92.61 14.59
N SER A 262 83.62 -92.59 15.61
CA SER A 262 83.73 -93.48 16.79
C SER A 262 83.39 -94.93 16.44
N ARG A 263 82.30 -95.16 15.68
CA ARG A 263 81.87 -96.49 15.22
C ARG A 263 82.92 -97.19 14.34
N THR A 264 83.62 -96.44 13.49
CA THR A 264 84.70 -96.97 12.62
C THR A 264 85.99 -97.29 13.37
N LYS A 265 86.24 -96.66 14.53
CA LYS A 265 87.34 -97.03 15.43
C LYS A 265 86.99 -98.25 16.27
N SER A 266 85.75 -98.37 16.75
CA SER A 266 85.29 -99.53 17.53
C SER A 266 85.21 -100.84 16.73
N THR A 267 85.11 -100.78 15.39
CA THR A 267 85.07 -101.96 14.50
C THR A 267 86.46 -102.41 14.02
N LYS A 268 87.51 -101.66 14.33
CA LYS A 268 88.91 -101.96 13.98
C LYS A 268 89.77 -102.37 15.20
N SER A 269 89.16 -102.50 16.38
CA SER A 269 89.77 -103.07 17.60
C SER A 269 89.14 -104.41 17.92
#